data_AF-A0A953QWF7-F1
#
_entry.id   AF-A0A953QWF7-F1
#
_cell.length_a   1.000
_cell.length_b   1.000
_cell.length_c   1.000
_cell.angle_alpha   90.00
_cell.angle_beta   90.00
_cell.angle_gamma   90.00
#
_symmetry.space_group_name_H-M   'P 1'
#
loop_
_entity.id
_entity.type
_entity.pdbx_description
1 polymer ?
#
loop_
_entity_poly.entity_id
_entity_poly.type
_entity_poly.pdbx_seq_one_letter_code
_entity_poly.pdbx_strand_id
1 'polypeptide(L)'
;MSRIDYRQVEVHTEGLTLRVHVEVENESRQAWAPRKFAMGWQFFDPETNFFILEGAWTALEREVAPGESASFDISIPFPPEAGGYQVYVSPIEEPAGWAYARGEPFLRIAAETSGSEVRVVGQEIATTSKLRWRRFRAALPRLFTNPLGTILRNRRLIRSMARRDILARYRGSFGDVFWTILNPLLLMATYFFVFGVVLQTRFGADRSPTGFALYFLAGMLPWLAFSEPAGRAPFVILEHRNFVKKLIFPLDTLPVNQVVAGLVTELFAAGVFIVALLLIRGSVPPQVLWLPVLLIPQLLFTLGVCWFLAALGVFVRDLSQIMGFVLTLWFFVTPICYPEPTTLPASAMAILRKNPIFVLVRGYRAIFLEHRAPELLPVMKLWLVAAVVFLLGHAWFYKLRKSFADVI
;
A
#
# COMPACT_ATOMS: atom_id res chain seq x y z
N MET A 1 -31.62 -25.34 -3.18
CA MET A 1 -30.91 -24.03 -3.14
C MET A 1 -31.50 -23.17 -4.24
N SER A 2 -32.11 -22.03 -3.89
CA SER A 2 -32.70 -21.13 -4.88
C SER A 2 -31.69 -20.65 -5.92
N ARG A 3 -32.10 -20.75 -7.17
CA ARG A 3 -31.59 -19.99 -8.31
C ARG A 3 -32.78 -19.26 -8.88
N ILE A 4 -32.54 -18.01 -9.26
CA ILE A 4 -33.60 -17.09 -9.62
C ILE A 4 -33.22 -16.35 -10.88
N ASP A 5 -34.17 -16.34 -11.82
CA ASP A 5 -34.15 -15.42 -12.94
C ASP A 5 -35.17 -14.31 -12.71
N TYR A 6 -34.76 -13.07 -12.97
CA TYR A 6 -35.61 -11.89 -12.81
C TYR A 6 -36.25 -11.59 -14.16
N ARG A 7 -37.55 -11.86 -14.30
CA ARG A 7 -38.29 -11.75 -15.58
C ARG A 7 -38.76 -10.32 -15.84
N GLN A 8 -39.41 -9.72 -14.85
CA GLN A 8 -39.95 -8.38 -14.94
C GLN A 8 -39.66 -7.60 -13.66
N VAL A 9 -39.25 -6.34 -13.82
CA VAL A 9 -38.93 -5.45 -12.71
C VAL A 9 -39.49 -4.07 -13.01
N GLU A 10 -40.48 -3.66 -12.22
CA GLU A 10 -41.09 -2.34 -12.30
C GLU A 10 -40.84 -1.60 -11.00
N VAL A 11 -40.40 -0.34 -11.11
CA VAL A 11 -40.04 0.49 -9.97
C VAL A 11 -40.72 1.83 -10.12
N HIS A 12 -41.54 2.17 -9.12
CA HIS A 12 -42.31 3.40 -9.06
C HIS A 12 -42.01 4.16 -7.77
N THR A 13 -41.99 5.48 -7.87
CA THR A 13 -41.73 6.37 -6.73
C THR A 13 -43.04 7.05 -6.32
N GLU A 14 -43.40 6.92 -5.06
CA GLU A 14 -44.53 7.61 -4.43
C GLU A 14 -44.02 8.42 -3.22
N GLY A 15 -43.64 9.68 -3.46
CA GLY A 15 -43.02 10.53 -2.44
C GLY A 15 -41.69 9.95 -1.93
N LEU A 16 -41.62 9.64 -0.64
CA LEU A 16 -40.48 8.97 0.00
C LEU A 16 -40.55 7.45 -0.04
N THR A 17 -41.55 6.85 -0.69
CA THR A 17 -41.67 5.39 -0.78
C THR A 17 -41.35 4.92 -2.18
N LEU A 18 -40.48 3.92 -2.28
CA LEU A 18 -40.19 3.24 -3.52
C LEU A 18 -40.99 1.93 -3.56
N ARG A 19 -41.87 1.79 -4.54
CA ARG A 19 -42.59 0.54 -4.82
C ARG A 19 -41.86 -0.24 -5.89
N VAL A 20 -41.54 -1.47 -5.57
CA VAL A 20 -40.80 -2.38 -6.45
C VAL A 20 -41.67 -3.60 -6.68
N HIS A 21 -42.12 -3.80 -7.91
CA HIS A 21 -42.76 -5.02 -8.37
C HIS A 21 -41.71 -5.89 -9.05
N VAL A 22 -41.53 -7.11 -8.57
CA VAL A 22 -40.56 -8.06 -9.12
C VAL A 22 -41.23 -9.37 -9.43
N GLU A 23 -41.13 -9.82 -10.67
CA GLU A 23 -41.47 -11.18 -11.07
C GLU A 23 -40.18 -12.01 -11.19
N VAL A 24 -40.13 -13.11 -10.44
CA VAL A 24 -38.99 -14.03 -10.39
C VAL A 24 -39.40 -15.45 -10.72
N GLU A 25 -38.58 -16.15 -11.51
CA GLU A 25 -38.79 -17.55 -11.86
C GLU A 25 -37.89 -18.47 -11.04
N ASN A 26 -38.46 -19.60 -10.60
CA ASN A 26 -37.73 -20.61 -9.86
C ASN A 26 -36.88 -21.51 -10.76
N GLU A 27 -35.62 -21.16 -10.97
CA GLU A 27 -34.65 -22.00 -11.69
C GLU A 27 -33.97 -23.07 -10.81
N SER A 28 -34.41 -23.21 -9.56
CA SER A 28 -33.83 -24.22 -8.67
C SER A 28 -34.42 -25.61 -8.88
N ARG A 29 -33.74 -26.62 -8.35
CA ARG A 29 -34.23 -28.02 -8.39
C ARG A 29 -35.32 -28.31 -7.36
N GLN A 30 -35.68 -27.35 -6.51
CA GLN A 30 -36.58 -27.53 -5.37
C GLN A 30 -37.66 -26.46 -5.40
N ALA A 31 -38.84 -26.77 -4.87
CA ALA A 31 -39.89 -25.78 -4.73
C ALA A 31 -39.54 -24.76 -3.62
N TRP A 32 -39.97 -23.51 -3.79
CA TRP A 32 -39.85 -22.49 -2.75
C TRP A 32 -41.04 -22.55 -1.80
N ALA A 33 -40.78 -22.56 -0.49
CA ALA A 33 -41.83 -22.68 0.51
C ALA A 33 -42.22 -21.32 1.13
N PRO A 34 -43.52 -21.02 1.35
CA PRO A 34 -44.10 -19.77 1.90
C PRO A 34 -43.53 -19.21 3.21
N ARG A 35 -42.66 -19.95 3.91
CA ARG A 35 -42.04 -19.55 5.19
C ARG A 35 -40.52 -19.70 5.23
N LYS A 36 -39.94 -20.30 4.20
CA LYS A 36 -38.49 -20.50 4.11
C LYS A 36 -37.85 -19.60 3.09
N PHE A 37 -38.66 -18.93 2.27
CA PHE A 37 -38.23 -18.07 1.20
C PHE A 37 -39.04 -16.78 1.24
N ALA A 38 -38.33 -15.66 1.22
CA ALA A 38 -38.92 -14.33 1.14
C ALA A 38 -38.04 -13.43 0.28
N MET A 39 -38.62 -12.33 -0.20
CA MET A 39 -37.88 -11.25 -0.85
C MET A 39 -37.65 -10.14 0.18
N GLY A 40 -36.39 -9.81 0.45
CA GLY A 40 -36.03 -8.76 1.38
C GLY A 40 -35.31 -7.61 0.68
N TRP A 41 -35.13 -6.50 1.40
CA TRP A 41 -34.36 -5.38 0.92
C TRP A 41 -33.44 -4.79 1.99
N GLN A 42 -32.30 -4.24 1.54
CA GLN A 42 -31.28 -3.63 2.40
C GLN A 42 -30.71 -2.38 1.75
N PHE A 43 -30.43 -1.36 2.56
CA PHE A 43 -29.74 -0.15 2.15
C PHE A 43 -28.23 -0.28 2.34
N PHE A 44 -27.51 0.27 1.38
CA PHE A 44 -26.06 0.37 1.36
C PHE A 44 -25.64 1.79 1.00
N ASP A 45 -24.53 2.23 1.59
CA ASP A 45 -23.89 3.47 1.20
C ASP A 45 -23.32 3.34 -0.23
N PRO A 46 -23.62 4.27 -1.15
CA PRO A 46 -23.24 4.14 -2.55
C PRO A 46 -21.72 4.21 -2.78
N GLU A 47 -20.97 4.89 -1.91
CA GLU A 47 -19.52 5.08 -2.06
C GLU A 47 -18.69 3.94 -1.46
N THR A 48 -19.10 3.49 -0.27
CA THR A 48 -18.38 2.54 0.57
C THR A 48 -18.99 1.14 0.51
N ASN A 49 -20.26 1.03 0.15
CA ASN A 49 -21.06 -0.19 0.23
C ASN A 49 -21.17 -0.76 1.64
N PHE A 50 -21.07 0.10 2.65
CA PHE A 50 -21.41 -0.30 4.01
C PHE A 50 -22.91 -0.52 4.12
N PHE A 51 -23.27 -1.58 4.84
CA PHE A 51 -24.66 -1.84 5.22
C PHE A 51 -25.16 -0.69 6.09
N ILE A 52 -26.33 -0.16 5.77
CA ILE A 52 -26.98 0.91 6.53
C ILE A 52 -28.10 0.30 7.38
N LEU A 53 -29.10 -0.28 6.72
CA LEU A 53 -30.25 -0.87 7.38
C LEU A 53 -30.91 -1.96 6.54
N GLU A 54 -31.68 -2.79 7.21
CA GLU A 54 -32.49 -3.87 6.62
C GLU A 54 -33.97 -3.59 6.81
N GLY A 55 -34.76 -3.91 5.79
CA GLY A 55 -36.19 -3.71 5.77
C GLY A 55 -37.02 -4.97 6.00
N ALA A 56 -38.34 -4.83 5.86
CA ALA A 56 -39.28 -5.93 5.98
C ALA A 56 -39.10 -6.97 4.85
N TRP A 57 -39.33 -8.24 5.17
CA TRP A 57 -39.32 -9.32 4.21
C TRP A 57 -40.73 -9.60 3.69
N THR A 58 -40.87 -9.71 2.38
CA THR A 58 -42.12 -10.11 1.71
C THR A 58 -42.09 -11.62 1.48
N ALA A 59 -42.87 -12.37 2.25
CA ALA A 59 -42.97 -13.81 2.13
C ALA A 59 -43.75 -14.22 0.87
N LEU A 60 -43.51 -15.46 0.42
CA LEU A 60 -44.28 -16.09 -0.66
C LEU A 60 -45.73 -16.37 -0.22
N GLU A 61 -46.70 -16.11 -1.09
CA GLU A 61 -48.10 -16.45 -0.84
C GLU A 61 -48.39 -17.95 -0.98
N ARG A 62 -47.69 -18.61 -1.91
CA ARG A 62 -47.87 -20.03 -2.23
C ARG A 62 -46.53 -20.71 -2.53
N GLU A 63 -46.55 -22.04 -2.53
CA GLU A 63 -45.41 -22.83 -2.97
C GLU A 63 -45.20 -22.66 -4.47
N VAL A 64 -43.95 -22.51 -4.89
CA VAL A 64 -43.57 -22.23 -6.29
C VAL A 64 -42.68 -23.34 -6.78
N ALA A 65 -43.16 -24.11 -7.75
CA ALA A 65 -42.42 -25.24 -8.30
C ALA A 65 -41.24 -24.78 -9.19
N PRO A 66 -40.23 -25.64 -9.46
CA PRO A 66 -39.23 -25.36 -10.48
C PRO A 66 -39.84 -25.01 -11.85
N GLY A 67 -39.41 -23.89 -12.43
CA GLY A 67 -39.92 -23.33 -13.69
C GLY A 67 -41.18 -22.46 -13.54
N GLU A 68 -41.70 -22.27 -12.33
CA GLU A 68 -42.85 -21.40 -12.05
C GLU A 68 -42.39 -20.01 -11.59
N SER A 69 -43.16 -18.99 -11.96
CA SER A 69 -42.94 -17.59 -11.56
C SER A 69 -43.71 -17.21 -10.29
N ALA A 70 -43.14 -16.27 -9.53
CA ALA A 70 -43.80 -15.60 -8.43
C ALA A 70 -43.56 -14.09 -8.49
N SER A 71 -44.59 -13.33 -8.16
CA SER A 71 -44.54 -11.87 -8.10
C SER A 71 -44.44 -11.39 -6.66
N PHE A 72 -43.66 -10.34 -6.44
CA PHE A 72 -43.46 -9.69 -5.16
C PHE A 72 -43.68 -8.19 -5.29
N ASP A 73 -44.57 -7.66 -4.45
CA ASP A 73 -44.76 -6.22 -4.27
C ASP A 73 -44.07 -5.77 -3.00
N ILE A 74 -43.08 -4.89 -3.15
CA ILE A 74 -42.20 -4.46 -2.07
C ILE A 74 -42.29 -2.95 -1.94
N SER A 75 -42.65 -2.48 -0.74
CA SER A 75 -42.66 -1.07 -0.39
C SER A 75 -41.45 -0.72 0.47
N ILE A 76 -40.61 0.18 -0.03
CA ILE A 76 -39.33 0.55 0.57
C ILE A 76 -39.39 2.03 0.97
N PRO A 77 -39.59 2.35 2.26
CA PRO A 77 -39.55 3.73 2.73
C PRO A 77 -38.10 4.23 2.75
N PHE A 78 -37.82 5.32 2.05
CA PHE A 78 -36.51 5.95 2.04
C PHE A 78 -36.35 6.90 3.23
N PRO A 79 -35.13 7.02 3.77
CA PRO A 79 -34.81 8.06 4.75
C PRO A 79 -35.09 9.45 4.15
N PRO A 80 -35.60 10.40 4.94
CA PRO A 80 -35.86 11.78 4.50
C PRO A 80 -34.58 12.62 4.36
N GLU A 81 -33.44 12.08 4.78
CA GLU A 81 -32.14 12.73 4.66
C GLU A 81 -31.74 12.83 3.19
N ALA A 82 -31.32 14.03 2.77
CA ALA A 82 -30.87 14.24 1.41
C ALA A 82 -29.56 13.48 1.17
N GLY A 83 -29.54 12.61 0.16
CA GLY A 83 -28.39 11.75 -0.10
C GLY A 83 -28.62 10.73 -1.20
N GLY A 84 -27.53 10.13 -1.66
CA GLY A 84 -27.57 8.97 -2.54
C GLY A 84 -27.68 7.69 -1.72
N TYR A 85 -28.58 6.79 -2.12
CA TYR A 85 -28.81 5.51 -1.48
C TYR A 85 -28.74 4.39 -2.51
N GLN A 86 -28.22 3.24 -2.08
CA GLN A 86 -28.18 2.04 -2.89
C GLN A 86 -28.97 0.93 -2.21
N VAL A 87 -30.01 0.43 -2.88
CA VAL A 87 -30.90 -0.60 -2.34
C VAL A 87 -30.62 -1.93 -3.04
N TYR A 88 -30.44 -2.99 -2.25
CA TYR A 88 -30.39 -4.36 -2.74
C TYR A 88 -31.70 -5.03 -2.41
N VAL A 89 -32.41 -5.47 -3.44
CA VAL A 89 -33.60 -6.31 -3.32
C VAL A 89 -33.17 -7.72 -3.70
N SER A 90 -33.20 -8.63 -2.73
CA SER A 90 -32.66 -9.97 -2.87
C SER A 90 -33.51 -10.98 -2.11
N PRO A 91 -33.57 -12.23 -2.61
CA PRO A 91 -34.13 -13.34 -1.88
C PRO A 91 -33.35 -13.63 -0.60
N ILE A 92 -34.08 -14.07 0.42
CA ILE A 92 -33.56 -14.60 1.67
C ILE A 92 -34.18 -15.98 1.92
N GLU A 93 -33.33 -16.94 2.28
CA GLU A 93 -33.74 -18.30 2.60
C GLU A 93 -33.34 -18.68 4.01
N GLU A 94 -34.21 -19.35 4.77
CA GLU A 94 -33.84 -19.94 6.05
C GLU A 94 -33.44 -21.41 5.88
N PRO A 95 -32.24 -21.84 6.36
CA PRO A 95 -31.23 -21.10 7.12
C PRO A 95 -30.09 -20.48 6.26
N ALA A 96 -30.20 -20.50 4.93
CA ALA A 96 -29.10 -20.13 4.03
C ALA A 96 -28.74 -18.63 3.98
N GLY A 97 -29.58 -17.75 4.52
CA GLY A 97 -29.42 -16.29 4.54
C GLY A 97 -29.70 -15.63 3.19
N TRP A 98 -29.07 -14.48 2.95
CA TRP A 98 -29.22 -13.67 1.73
C TRP A 98 -28.62 -14.32 0.48
N ALA A 99 -29.38 -14.37 -0.61
CA ALA A 99 -28.94 -14.97 -1.87
C ALA A 99 -27.76 -14.21 -2.51
N TYR A 100 -27.76 -12.87 -2.50
CA TYR A 100 -26.66 -12.08 -3.03
C TYR A 100 -25.31 -12.37 -2.34
N ALA A 101 -25.32 -12.68 -1.04
CA ALA A 101 -24.12 -13.02 -0.27
C ALA A 101 -23.50 -14.34 -0.73
N ARG A 102 -24.31 -15.23 -1.32
CA ARG A 102 -23.89 -16.50 -1.93
C ARG A 102 -23.48 -16.35 -3.40
N GLY A 103 -23.59 -15.14 -3.97
CA GLY A 103 -23.24 -14.87 -5.36
C GLY A 103 -24.37 -15.07 -6.35
N GLU A 104 -25.61 -15.20 -5.89
CA GLU A 104 -26.78 -15.21 -6.77
C GLU A 104 -27.09 -13.80 -7.31
N PRO A 105 -27.79 -13.68 -8.45
CA PRO A 105 -28.28 -12.41 -8.96
C PRO A 105 -29.21 -11.72 -7.96
N PHE A 106 -29.17 -10.40 -7.93
CA PHE A 106 -30.10 -9.58 -7.15
C PHE A 106 -30.38 -8.27 -7.87
N LEU A 107 -31.51 -7.65 -7.53
CA LEU A 107 -31.88 -6.35 -8.06
C LEU A 107 -31.17 -5.25 -7.27
N ARG A 108 -30.39 -4.42 -7.96
CA ARG A 108 -29.74 -3.24 -7.41
C ARG A 108 -30.46 -2.00 -7.93
N ILE A 109 -30.88 -1.15 -7.01
CA ILE A 109 -31.51 0.14 -7.31
C ILE A 109 -30.63 1.25 -6.74
N ALA A 110 -30.20 2.19 -7.57
CA ALA A 110 -29.54 3.41 -7.15
C ALA A 110 -30.58 4.53 -7.18
N ALA A 111 -30.73 5.23 -6.06
CA ALA A 111 -31.73 6.28 -5.90
C ALA A 111 -31.15 7.45 -5.10
N GLU A 112 -31.68 8.65 -5.34
CA GLU A 112 -31.31 9.87 -4.64
C GLU A 112 -32.55 10.46 -3.97
N THR A 113 -32.41 10.82 -2.70
CA THR A 113 -33.46 11.53 -1.96
C THR A 113 -33.19 13.03 -2.03
N SER A 114 -34.19 13.81 -2.43
CA SER A 114 -34.16 15.28 -2.38
C SER A 114 -35.44 15.81 -1.73
N GLY A 115 -35.32 16.24 -0.47
CA GLY A 115 -36.48 16.68 0.31
C GLY A 115 -37.45 15.52 0.60
N SER A 116 -38.69 15.62 0.12
CA SER A 116 -39.76 14.63 0.32
C SER A 116 -39.97 13.70 -0.88
N GLU A 117 -39.05 13.68 -1.84
CA GLU A 117 -39.14 12.85 -3.03
C GLU A 117 -37.88 12.00 -3.22
N VAL A 118 -38.10 10.76 -3.66
CA VAL A 118 -37.05 9.83 -4.10
C VAL A 118 -37.04 9.78 -5.61
N ARG A 119 -35.85 9.89 -6.20
CA ARG A 119 -35.64 9.71 -7.63
C ARG A 119 -34.77 8.49 -7.87
N VAL A 120 -35.24 7.58 -8.72
CA VAL A 120 -34.43 6.44 -9.17
C VAL A 120 -33.43 6.93 -10.22
N VAL A 121 -32.14 6.77 -9.91
CA VAL A 121 -31.02 7.11 -10.81
C VAL A 121 -30.76 5.98 -11.80
N GLY A 122 -30.96 4.74 -11.37
CA GLY A 122 -30.88 3.58 -12.24
C GLY A 122 -31.15 2.27 -11.51
N GLN A 123 -31.50 1.24 -12.27
CA GLN A 123 -31.72 -0.11 -11.77
C GLN A 123 -31.00 -1.13 -12.66
N GLU A 124 -30.47 -2.19 -12.05
CA GLU A 124 -29.84 -3.29 -12.78
C GLU A 124 -29.91 -4.59 -11.98
N ILE A 125 -30.01 -5.73 -12.67
CA ILE A 125 -29.75 -7.03 -12.07
C ILE A 125 -28.24 -7.23 -12.02
N ALA A 126 -27.71 -7.40 -10.81
CA ALA A 126 -26.28 -7.50 -10.57
C ALA A 126 -25.94 -8.75 -9.76
N THR A 127 -24.67 -9.11 -9.81
CA THR A 127 -24.09 -10.13 -8.95
C THR A 127 -22.97 -9.50 -8.15
N THR A 128 -22.72 -9.98 -6.93
CA THR A 128 -21.63 -9.49 -6.08
C THR A 128 -20.28 -9.54 -6.80
N SER A 129 -20.01 -10.59 -7.57
CA SER A 129 -18.81 -10.72 -8.43
C SER A 129 -18.70 -9.62 -9.50
N LYS A 130 -19.79 -9.36 -10.24
CA LYS A 130 -19.83 -8.34 -11.30
C LYS A 130 -19.65 -6.93 -10.72
N LEU A 131 -20.30 -6.65 -9.60
CA LEU A 131 -20.15 -5.38 -8.86
C LEU A 131 -18.72 -5.19 -8.33
N ARG A 132 -18.14 -6.22 -7.73
CA ARG A 132 -16.75 -6.20 -7.24
C ARG A 132 -15.76 -5.95 -8.39
N TRP A 133 -15.97 -6.57 -9.54
CA TRP A 133 -15.14 -6.38 -10.73
C TRP A 133 -15.30 -5.01 -11.35
N ARG A 134 -16.53 -4.48 -11.44
CA ARG A 134 -16.81 -3.14 -11.98
C ARG A 134 -16.22 -2.05 -11.09
N ARG A 135 -16.35 -2.19 -9.77
CA ARG A 135 -15.69 -1.30 -8.79
C ARG A 135 -14.18 -1.40 -8.88
N PHE A 136 -13.61 -2.60 -9.00
CA PHE A 136 -12.18 -2.78 -9.18
C PHE A 136 -11.68 -2.08 -10.45
N ARG A 137 -12.35 -2.25 -11.60
CA ARG A 137 -12.02 -1.58 -12.87
C ARG A 137 -12.18 -0.05 -12.80
N ALA A 138 -13.23 0.45 -12.15
CA ALA A 138 -13.44 1.89 -11.98
C ALA A 138 -12.46 2.53 -10.98
N ALA A 139 -12.01 1.77 -9.97
CA ALA A 139 -10.99 2.20 -9.02
C ALA A 139 -9.56 2.05 -9.57
N LEU A 140 -9.34 1.18 -10.57
CA LEU A 140 -8.04 0.92 -11.18
C LEU A 140 -7.33 2.19 -11.66
N PRO A 141 -7.94 3.07 -12.48
CA PRO A 141 -7.29 4.33 -12.83
C PRO A 141 -7.04 5.19 -11.59
N ARG A 142 -7.99 5.27 -10.65
CA ARG A 142 -7.87 6.08 -9.41
C ARG A 142 -6.75 5.62 -8.46
N LEU A 143 -6.39 4.34 -8.49
CA LEU A 143 -5.25 3.76 -7.77
C LEU A 143 -3.90 4.21 -8.36
N PHE A 144 -3.87 4.58 -9.65
CA PHE A 144 -2.69 5.02 -10.40
C PHE A 144 -2.71 6.52 -10.78
N THR A 145 -3.77 7.30 -10.52
CA THR A 145 -4.01 8.63 -11.14
C THR A 145 -3.13 9.80 -10.68
N ASN A 146 -2.12 9.60 -9.84
CA ASN A 146 -0.89 10.42 -9.69
C ASN A 146 -0.41 10.44 -8.22
N PRO A 147 0.33 9.41 -7.75
CA PRO A 147 1.07 9.53 -6.50
C PRO A 147 1.92 10.81 -6.47
N LEU A 148 2.53 11.16 -7.60
CA LEU A 148 3.32 12.39 -7.77
C LEU A 148 2.46 13.66 -7.61
N GLY A 149 1.22 13.66 -8.10
CA GLY A 149 0.30 14.79 -8.01
C GLY A 149 -0.13 15.06 -6.58
N THR A 150 -0.38 14.01 -5.79
CA THR A 150 -0.68 14.15 -4.36
C THR A 150 0.53 14.70 -3.60
N ILE A 151 1.73 14.18 -3.88
CA ILE A 151 2.99 14.68 -3.28
C ILE A 151 3.20 16.16 -3.61
N LEU A 152 3.04 16.55 -4.88
CA LEU A 152 3.23 17.93 -5.33
C LEU A 152 2.20 18.89 -4.72
N ARG A 153 0.93 18.48 -4.63
CA ARG A 153 -0.14 19.28 -4.01
C ARG A 153 0.12 19.50 -2.53
N ASN A 154 0.59 18.46 -1.83
CA ASN A 154 0.82 18.47 -0.39
C ASN A 154 2.27 18.82 0.01
N ARG A 155 3.11 19.32 -0.92
CA ARG A 155 4.54 19.60 -0.69
C ARG A 155 4.82 20.48 0.54
N ARG A 156 3.95 21.45 0.85
CA ARG A 156 4.09 22.34 2.01
C ARG A 156 3.88 21.57 3.33
N LEU A 157 2.87 20.69 3.35
CA LEU A 157 2.59 19.81 4.48
C LEU A 157 3.73 18.83 4.69
N ILE A 158 4.16 18.14 3.63
CA ILE A 158 5.28 17.20 3.67
C ILE A 158 6.54 17.90 4.19
N ARG A 159 6.88 19.09 3.66
CA ARG A 159 8.04 19.85 4.14
C ARG A 159 7.94 20.21 5.63
N SER A 160 6.77 20.62 6.10
CA SER A 160 6.53 20.96 7.51
C SER A 160 6.69 19.74 8.41
N MET A 161 6.10 18.60 8.01
CA MET A 161 6.19 17.35 8.76
C MET A 161 7.60 16.75 8.73
N ALA A 162 8.32 16.86 7.62
CA ALA A 162 9.67 16.32 7.48
C ALA A 162 10.61 17.12 8.36
N ARG A 163 10.47 18.44 8.32
CA ARG A 163 11.21 19.33 9.22
C ARG A 163 10.91 19.01 10.68
N ARG A 164 9.63 18.78 11.04
CA ARG A 164 9.25 18.41 12.42
C ARG A 164 9.87 17.07 12.83
N ASP A 165 9.83 16.07 11.96
CA ASP A 165 10.36 14.74 12.22
C ASP A 165 11.89 14.78 12.40
N ILE A 166 12.60 15.45 11.50
CA ILE A 166 14.05 15.69 11.60
C ILE A 166 14.36 16.45 12.91
N LEU A 167 13.68 17.57 13.17
CA LEU A 167 13.88 18.33 14.40
C LEU A 167 13.60 17.48 15.64
N ALA A 168 12.57 16.64 15.62
CA ALA A 168 12.23 15.75 16.74
C ALA A 168 13.33 14.72 17.00
N ARG A 169 13.96 14.16 15.95
CA ARG A 169 15.10 13.25 16.08
C ARG A 169 16.31 13.90 16.78
N TYR A 170 16.47 15.21 16.64
CA TYR A 170 17.57 15.97 17.25
C TYR A 170 17.15 16.81 18.47
N ARG A 171 15.88 16.77 18.89
CA ARG A 171 15.33 17.57 20.01
C ARG A 171 15.11 16.77 21.30
N GLY A 172 15.64 15.56 21.40
CA GLY A 172 15.80 14.85 22.66
C GLY A 172 17.09 15.27 23.38
N SER A 173 17.23 14.86 24.65
CA SER A 173 18.39 15.11 25.53
C SER A 173 19.75 15.02 24.81
N PHE A 174 20.81 15.66 25.35
CA PHE A 174 22.20 15.50 24.86
C PHE A 174 22.58 14.02 24.60
N GLY A 175 21.98 13.08 25.33
CA GLY A 175 22.11 11.63 25.10
C GLY A 175 21.64 11.15 23.73
N ASP A 176 20.55 11.68 23.16
CA ASP A 176 19.99 11.19 21.89
C ASP A 176 20.83 11.62 20.68
N VAL A 177 21.37 12.85 20.71
CA VAL A 177 22.34 13.33 19.71
C VAL A 177 23.63 12.52 19.81
N PHE A 178 24.09 12.23 21.03
CA PHE A 178 25.24 11.36 21.27
C PHE A 178 25.03 9.97 20.67
N TRP A 179 23.89 9.33 20.91
CA TRP A 179 23.57 8.00 20.34
C TRP A 179 23.46 7.99 18.82
N THR A 180 22.91 9.05 18.22
CA THR A 180 22.77 9.17 16.77
C THR A 180 24.13 9.20 16.06
N ILE A 181 25.16 9.73 16.70
CA ILE A 181 26.54 9.74 16.19
C ILE A 181 27.29 8.46 16.61
N LEU A 182 27.11 8.03 17.86
CA LEU A 182 27.82 6.89 18.42
C LEU A 182 27.44 5.57 17.73
N ASN A 183 26.16 5.35 17.40
CA ASN A 183 25.72 4.10 16.76
C ASN A 183 26.43 3.86 15.40
N PRO A 184 26.44 4.80 14.44
CA PRO A 184 27.21 4.65 13.21
C PRO A 184 28.71 4.45 13.45
N LEU A 185 29.30 5.16 14.43
CA LEU A 185 30.72 5.04 14.74
C LEU A 185 31.08 3.67 15.35
N LEU A 186 30.29 3.16 16.28
CA LEU A 186 30.47 1.83 16.87
C LEU A 186 30.28 0.74 15.82
N LEU A 187 29.28 0.91 14.94
CA LEU A 187 29.06 0.00 13.81
C LEU A 187 30.29 -0.01 12.88
N MET A 188 30.80 1.17 12.52
CA MET A 188 32.00 1.32 11.70
C MET A 188 33.24 0.72 12.39
N ALA A 189 33.44 0.98 13.68
CA ALA A 189 34.55 0.44 14.46
C ALA A 189 34.47 -1.09 14.56
N THR A 190 33.28 -1.65 14.78
CA THR A 190 33.06 -3.10 14.83
C THR A 190 33.41 -3.74 13.49
N TYR A 191 32.91 -3.19 12.39
CA TYR A 191 33.21 -3.73 11.06
C TYR A 191 34.68 -3.54 10.68
N PHE A 192 35.29 -2.40 11.01
CA PHE A 192 36.72 -2.19 10.83
C PHE A 192 37.54 -3.22 11.62
N PHE A 193 37.18 -3.49 12.87
CA PHE A 193 37.84 -4.48 13.68
C PHE A 193 37.70 -5.89 13.08
N VAL A 194 36.48 -6.32 12.75
CA VAL A 194 36.24 -7.67 12.21
C VAL A 194 36.87 -7.86 10.83
N PHE A 195 36.66 -6.95 9.89
CA PHE A 195 37.08 -7.16 8.49
C PHE A 195 38.46 -6.59 8.17
N GLY A 196 38.85 -5.50 8.83
CA GLY A 196 40.15 -4.88 8.67
C GLY A 196 41.23 -5.53 9.53
N VAL A 197 40.94 -5.80 10.81
CA VAL A 197 41.93 -6.35 11.75
C VAL A 197 41.90 -7.88 11.81
N VAL A 198 40.72 -8.48 12.04
CA VAL A 198 40.59 -9.94 12.26
C VAL A 198 40.69 -10.73 10.96
N LEU A 199 39.88 -10.40 9.95
CA LEU A 199 39.82 -11.16 8.70
C LEU A 199 40.89 -10.75 7.67
N GLN A 200 41.58 -9.62 7.89
CA GLN A 200 42.56 -9.02 6.97
C GLN A 200 42.11 -9.04 5.50
N THR A 201 40.80 -8.91 5.29
CA THR A 201 40.20 -9.03 3.97
C THR A 201 40.70 -7.89 3.09
N ARG A 202 41.23 -8.23 1.91
CA ARG A 202 41.75 -7.25 0.95
C ARG A 202 40.61 -6.83 0.02
N PHE A 203 40.24 -5.55 0.03
CA PHE A 203 39.10 -5.03 -0.72
C PHE A 203 39.56 -4.15 -1.89
N GLY A 204 39.08 -4.42 -3.11
CA GLY A 204 39.39 -3.61 -4.30
C GLY A 204 40.88 -3.52 -4.64
N ALA A 205 41.27 -2.45 -5.35
CA ALA A 205 42.66 -2.21 -5.74
C ALA A 205 43.54 -1.67 -4.59
N ASP A 206 42.92 -1.07 -3.57
CA ASP A 206 43.59 -0.39 -2.48
C ASP A 206 43.50 -1.23 -1.20
N ARG A 207 44.61 -1.90 -0.87
CA ARG A 207 44.70 -2.91 0.21
C ARG A 207 44.87 -2.30 1.61
N SER A 208 44.66 -0.99 1.75
CA SER A 208 44.83 -0.26 3.01
C SER A 208 43.58 -0.39 3.91
N PRO A 209 43.73 -0.29 5.25
CA PRO A 209 42.60 -0.23 6.18
C PRO A 209 41.63 0.92 5.86
N THR A 210 42.16 2.03 5.33
CA THR A 210 41.40 3.18 4.86
C THR A 210 40.55 2.85 3.62
N GLY A 211 41.07 2.03 2.70
CA GLY A 211 40.32 1.52 1.55
C GLY A 211 39.08 0.71 1.95
N PHE A 212 39.19 -0.11 2.99
CA PHE A 212 38.04 -0.84 3.55
C PHE A 212 36.99 0.11 4.13
N ALA A 213 37.40 1.08 4.95
CA ALA A 213 36.48 2.04 5.55
C ALA A 213 35.67 2.79 4.48
N LEU A 214 36.32 3.22 3.39
CA LEU A 214 35.66 3.86 2.25
C LEU A 214 34.72 2.91 1.50
N TYR A 215 35.12 1.65 1.30
CA TYR A 215 34.32 0.62 0.64
C TYR A 215 33.04 0.27 1.42
N PHE A 216 33.17 0.14 2.74
CA PHE A 216 32.06 -0.12 3.64
C PHE A 216 31.10 1.07 3.68
N LEU A 217 31.63 2.28 3.91
CA LEU A 217 30.83 3.50 4.01
C LEU A 217 30.07 3.80 2.71
N ALA A 218 30.68 3.59 1.55
CA ALA A 218 30.01 3.73 0.25
C ALA A 218 28.80 2.79 0.11
N GLY A 219 28.89 1.55 0.61
CA GLY A 219 27.79 0.60 0.61
C GLY A 219 26.73 0.88 1.66
N MET A 220 27.10 1.51 2.78
CA MET A 220 26.19 1.89 3.85
C MET A 220 25.26 3.04 3.47
N LEU A 221 25.69 3.97 2.61
CA LEU A 221 24.86 5.10 2.16
C LEU A 221 23.48 4.67 1.63
N PRO A 222 23.38 3.84 0.56
CA PRO A 222 22.08 3.42 0.04
C PRO A 222 21.36 2.45 0.99
N TRP A 223 22.10 1.66 1.78
CA TRP A 223 21.50 0.73 2.74
C TRP A 223 20.76 1.45 3.86
N LEU A 224 21.40 2.40 4.54
CA LEU A 224 20.81 3.14 5.66
C LEU A 224 19.59 3.93 5.19
N ALA A 225 19.70 4.61 4.05
CA ALA A 225 18.63 5.38 3.45
C ALA A 225 17.38 4.55 3.11
N PHE A 226 17.55 3.26 2.82
CA PHE A 226 16.46 2.31 2.62
C PHE A 226 15.97 1.71 3.95
N SER A 227 16.88 1.17 4.75
CA SER A 227 16.54 0.36 5.93
C SER A 227 15.86 1.17 7.03
N GLU A 228 16.23 2.45 7.20
CA GLU A 228 15.65 3.31 8.22
C GLU A 228 14.15 3.55 7.97
N PRO A 229 13.72 4.13 6.83
CA PRO A 229 12.30 4.33 6.58
C PRO A 229 11.54 3.01 6.38
N ALA A 230 12.16 1.96 5.83
CA ALA A 230 11.51 0.66 5.69
C ALA A 230 11.21 0.00 7.05
N GLY A 231 12.11 0.12 8.02
CA GLY A 231 11.90 -0.42 9.38
C GLY A 231 10.86 0.35 10.18
N ARG A 232 10.72 1.67 9.94
CA ARG A 232 9.73 2.52 10.59
C ARG A 232 8.36 2.51 9.93
N ALA A 233 8.29 2.13 8.65
CA ALA A 233 7.05 2.19 7.87
C ALA A 233 5.87 1.46 8.53
N PRO A 234 6.00 0.23 9.09
CA PRO A 234 4.87 -0.45 9.73
C PRO A 234 4.21 0.33 10.88
N PHE A 235 4.96 1.20 11.56
CA PHE A 235 4.45 1.98 12.70
C PHE A 235 3.84 3.32 12.30
N VAL A 236 4.14 3.85 11.11
CA VAL A 236 3.91 5.27 10.79
C VAL A 236 2.45 5.70 10.95
N ILE A 237 1.50 4.83 10.60
CA ILE A 237 0.06 5.12 10.73
C ILE A 237 -0.38 5.03 12.19
N LEU A 238 0.14 4.04 12.92
CA LEU A 238 -0.16 3.82 14.34
C LEU A 238 0.45 4.88 15.26
N GLU A 239 1.55 5.54 14.86
CA GLU A 239 2.10 6.70 15.57
C GLU A 239 1.24 7.96 15.35
N HIS A 240 0.51 8.01 14.24
CA HIS A 240 -0.26 9.18 13.80
C HIS A 240 -1.78 8.93 13.83
N ARG A 241 -2.28 8.11 14.77
CA ARG A 241 -3.73 7.75 14.89
C ARG A 241 -4.66 8.97 14.90
N ASN A 242 -4.21 10.04 15.54
CA ASN A 242 -4.96 11.31 15.64
C ASN A 242 -5.24 11.95 14.28
N PHE A 243 -4.40 11.69 13.27
CA PHE A 243 -4.61 12.14 11.89
C PHE A 243 -5.52 11.19 11.11
N VAL A 244 -5.56 9.90 11.45
CA VAL A 244 -6.45 8.92 10.81
C VAL A 244 -7.91 9.20 11.13
N LYS A 245 -8.22 9.60 12.38
CA LYS A 245 -9.60 9.82 12.84
C LYS A 245 -10.21 11.17 12.41
N LYS A 246 -9.41 12.11 11.88
CA LYS A 246 -9.89 13.42 11.41
C LYS A 246 -9.99 13.43 9.88
N LEU A 247 -11.22 13.51 9.36
CA LEU A 247 -11.64 13.21 7.97
C LEU A 247 -10.91 13.90 6.79
N ILE A 248 -9.92 14.79 6.99
CA ILE A 248 -9.35 15.63 5.91
C ILE A 248 -7.82 15.44 5.73
N PHE A 249 -7.17 14.54 6.48
CA PHE A 249 -5.70 14.39 6.37
C PHE A 249 -5.27 13.44 5.24
N PRO A 250 -4.33 13.82 4.34
CA PRO A 250 -3.80 12.94 3.30
C PRO A 250 -2.81 11.92 3.88
N LEU A 251 -3.32 10.78 4.34
CA LEU A 251 -2.55 9.73 5.03
C LEU A 251 -1.39 9.15 4.22
N ASP A 252 -1.49 9.20 2.90
CA ASP A 252 -0.45 8.78 1.96
C ASP A 252 0.82 9.64 2.03
N THR A 253 0.75 10.84 2.60
CA THR A 253 1.91 11.70 2.85
C THR A 253 2.76 11.27 4.04
N LEU A 254 2.24 10.44 4.95
CA LEU A 254 2.98 10.02 6.15
C LEU A 254 4.20 9.15 5.81
N PRO A 255 4.09 8.09 4.98
CA PRO A 255 5.26 7.31 4.56
C PRO A 255 6.22 8.15 3.70
N VAL A 256 5.70 9.07 2.89
CA VAL A 256 6.52 10.00 2.09
C VAL A 256 7.40 10.85 2.99
N ASN A 257 6.86 11.30 4.12
CA ASN A 257 7.59 12.11 5.08
C ASN A 257 8.83 11.40 5.63
N GLN A 258 8.71 10.11 5.95
CA GLN A 258 9.82 9.30 6.47
C GLN A 258 10.91 9.11 5.41
N VAL A 259 10.54 8.85 4.16
CA VAL A 259 11.51 8.68 3.07
C VAL A 259 12.21 10.00 2.74
N VAL A 260 11.50 11.13 2.75
CA VAL A 260 12.12 12.45 2.56
C VAL A 260 13.09 12.78 3.69
N ALA A 261 12.74 12.47 4.95
CA ALA A 261 13.65 12.64 6.07
C ALA A 261 14.91 11.77 5.93
N GLY A 262 14.75 10.49 5.53
CA GLY A 262 15.86 9.59 5.24
C GLY A 262 16.76 10.08 4.10
N LEU A 263 16.17 10.64 3.03
CA LEU A 263 16.92 11.25 1.93
C LEU A 263 17.78 12.43 2.39
N VAL A 264 17.26 13.29 3.27
CA VAL A 264 18.04 14.42 3.80
C VAL A 264 19.24 13.91 4.60
N THR A 265 19.04 12.89 5.43
CA THR A 265 20.11 12.23 6.18
C THR A 265 21.13 11.59 5.24
N GLU A 266 20.69 10.92 4.19
CA GLU A 266 21.56 10.31 3.17
C GLU A 266 22.39 11.36 2.43
N LEU A 267 21.78 12.46 2.00
CA LEU A 267 22.50 13.55 1.31
C LEU A 267 23.54 14.19 2.22
N PHE A 268 23.25 14.34 3.51
CA PHE A 268 24.22 14.79 4.48
C PHE A 268 25.37 13.78 4.64
N ALA A 269 25.06 12.49 4.81
CA ALA A 269 26.05 11.43 4.92
C ALA A 269 26.92 11.30 3.64
N ALA A 270 26.32 11.44 2.46
CA ALA A 270 27.02 11.46 1.18
C ALA A 270 27.94 12.69 1.06
N GLY A 271 27.50 13.86 1.54
CA GLY A 271 28.34 15.06 1.62
C GLY A 271 29.56 14.85 2.52
N VAL A 272 29.37 14.31 3.72
CA VAL A 272 30.47 13.94 4.63
C VAL A 272 31.41 12.93 3.96
N PHE A 273 30.86 11.94 3.26
CA PHE A 273 31.65 10.94 2.54
C PHE A 273 32.49 11.55 1.40
N ILE A 274 31.94 12.49 0.63
CA ILE A 274 32.66 13.19 -0.43
C ILE A 274 33.81 14.02 0.16
N VAL A 275 33.60 14.70 1.29
CA VAL A 275 34.68 15.41 2.00
C VAL A 275 35.76 14.44 2.46
N ALA A 276 35.39 13.28 3.01
CA ALA A 276 36.35 12.25 3.40
C ALA A 276 37.15 11.71 2.21
N LEU A 277 36.51 11.50 1.05
CA LEU A 277 37.20 11.11 -0.19
C LEU A 277 38.20 12.17 -0.64
N LEU A 278 37.83 13.46 -0.58
CA LEU A 278 38.73 14.56 -0.93
C LEU A 278 39.95 14.62 0.00
N LEU A 279 39.75 14.46 1.32
CA LEU A 279 40.83 14.51 2.31
C LEU A 279 41.77 13.30 2.22
N ILE A 280 41.23 12.11 1.93
CA ILE A 280 42.00 10.85 1.92
C ILE A 280 42.66 10.58 0.56
N ARG A 281 41.92 10.79 -0.55
CA ARG A 281 42.37 10.48 -1.91
C ARG A 281 42.80 11.70 -2.72
N GLY A 282 42.65 12.91 -2.18
CA GLY A 282 43.04 14.16 -2.83
C GLY A 282 42.17 14.57 -4.02
N SER A 283 41.15 13.77 -4.38
CA SER A 283 40.28 14.04 -5.52
C SER A 283 38.91 13.38 -5.36
N VAL A 284 37.90 13.95 -6.04
CA VAL A 284 36.55 13.38 -6.14
C VAL A 284 36.33 12.94 -7.58
N PRO A 285 35.95 11.68 -7.86
CA PRO A 285 35.70 11.23 -9.21
C PRO A 285 34.56 12.05 -9.87
N PRO A 286 34.69 12.49 -11.13
CA PRO A 286 33.60 13.18 -11.83
C PRO A 286 32.36 12.29 -12.00
N GLN A 287 32.51 10.98 -11.87
CA GLN A 287 31.42 9.99 -11.93
C GLN A 287 30.39 10.16 -10.82
N VAL A 288 30.69 10.92 -9.76
CA VAL A 288 29.72 11.30 -8.72
C VAL A 288 28.51 12.06 -9.31
N LEU A 289 28.66 12.69 -10.49
CA LEU A 289 27.54 13.28 -11.24
C LEU A 289 26.43 12.28 -11.62
N TRP A 290 26.71 10.98 -11.62
CA TRP A 290 25.71 9.92 -11.83
C TRP A 290 24.87 9.61 -10.59
N LEU A 291 25.18 10.21 -9.44
CA LEU A 291 24.45 9.97 -8.18
C LEU A 291 22.92 10.18 -8.31
N PRO A 292 22.39 11.21 -9.01
CA PRO A 292 20.94 11.35 -9.21
C PRO A 292 20.29 10.16 -9.93
N VAL A 293 21.01 9.50 -10.85
CA VAL A 293 20.51 8.34 -11.60
C VAL A 293 20.34 7.12 -10.70
N LEU A 294 21.05 7.05 -9.56
CA LEU A 294 20.90 6.02 -8.54
C LEU A 294 19.91 6.44 -7.44
N LEU A 295 19.91 7.72 -7.05
CA LEU A 295 19.03 8.26 -6.01
C LEU A 295 17.55 8.21 -6.40
N ILE A 296 17.19 8.58 -7.62
CA ILE A 296 15.78 8.60 -8.04
C ILE A 296 15.12 7.22 -7.96
N PRO A 297 15.67 6.13 -8.54
CA PRO A 297 15.06 4.82 -8.42
C PRO A 297 15.13 4.28 -6.98
N GLN A 298 16.16 4.62 -6.20
CA GLN A 298 16.19 4.32 -4.77
C GLN A 298 15.00 4.95 -4.05
N LEU A 299 14.71 6.23 -4.29
CA LEU A 299 13.57 6.92 -3.68
C LEU A 299 12.23 6.29 -4.06
N LEU A 300 12.04 5.98 -5.34
CA LEU A 300 10.81 5.33 -5.82
C LEU A 300 10.63 3.95 -5.19
N PHE A 301 11.69 3.15 -5.15
CA PHE A 301 11.67 1.83 -4.54
C PHE A 301 11.35 1.89 -3.05
N THR A 302 12.07 2.74 -2.30
CA THR A 302 11.86 2.92 -0.86
C THR A 302 10.45 3.42 -0.56
N LEU A 303 9.94 4.40 -1.31
CA LEU A 303 8.55 4.88 -1.17
C LEU A 303 7.52 3.77 -1.40
N GLY A 304 7.68 2.98 -2.45
CA GLY A 304 6.78 1.86 -2.73
C GLY A 304 6.76 0.82 -1.61
N VAL A 305 7.95 0.44 -1.12
CA VAL A 305 8.08 -0.48 0.03
C VAL A 305 7.46 0.13 1.28
N CYS A 306 7.74 1.40 1.59
CA CYS A 306 7.19 2.07 2.77
C CYS A 306 5.67 2.18 2.72
N TRP A 307 5.05 2.49 1.57
CA TRP A 307 3.59 2.47 1.44
C TRP A 307 3.02 1.07 1.68
N PHE A 308 3.65 0.04 1.10
CA PHE A 308 3.22 -1.34 1.28
C PHE A 308 3.27 -1.75 2.76
N LEU A 309 4.42 -1.53 3.41
CA LEU A 309 4.65 -1.89 4.81
C LEU A 309 3.79 -1.05 5.78
N ALA A 310 3.60 0.24 5.51
CA ALA A 310 2.75 1.10 6.33
C ALA A 310 1.29 0.66 6.33
N ALA A 311 0.78 0.24 5.17
CA ALA A 311 -0.57 -0.31 5.10
C ALA A 311 -0.67 -1.67 5.81
N LEU A 312 0.32 -2.55 5.61
CA LEU A 312 0.30 -3.88 6.22
C LEU A 312 0.46 -3.82 7.75
N GLY A 313 1.26 -2.89 8.27
CA GLY A 313 1.49 -2.70 9.71
C GLY A 313 0.26 -2.28 10.50
N VAL A 314 -0.76 -1.68 9.85
CA VAL A 314 -2.05 -1.40 10.49
C VAL A 314 -2.80 -2.69 10.83
N PHE A 315 -2.71 -3.71 9.96
CA PHE A 315 -3.40 -4.99 10.14
C PHE A 315 -2.56 -6.03 10.89
N VAL A 316 -1.24 -5.98 10.74
CA VAL A 316 -0.30 -6.94 11.32
C VAL A 316 0.62 -6.23 12.32
N ARG A 317 0.27 -6.31 13.62
CA ARG A 317 0.99 -5.62 14.69
C ARG A 317 2.43 -6.10 14.87
N ASP A 318 2.69 -7.39 14.62
CA ASP A 318 4.02 -7.99 14.79
C ASP A 318 4.97 -7.72 13.62
N LEU A 319 4.45 -7.14 12.51
CA LEU A 319 5.25 -6.85 11.32
C LEU A 319 6.48 -6.00 11.65
N SER A 320 6.35 -5.11 12.63
CA SER A 320 7.44 -4.27 13.08
C SER A 320 8.64 -5.03 13.64
N GLN A 321 8.41 -6.05 14.47
CA GLN A 321 9.49 -6.88 15.01
C GLN A 321 10.12 -7.72 13.90
N ILE A 322 9.27 -8.27 13.02
CA ILE A 322 9.68 -9.05 11.86
C ILE A 322 10.58 -8.20 10.94
N MET A 323 10.24 -6.94 10.71
CA MET A 323 11.03 -6.05 9.85
C MET A 323 12.45 -5.82 10.37
N GLY A 324 12.65 -5.74 11.70
CA GLY A 324 13.98 -5.65 12.29
C GLY A 324 14.87 -6.86 11.93
N PHE A 325 14.30 -8.06 12.03
CA PHE A 325 14.99 -9.29 11.65
C PHE A 325 15.23 -9.37 10.13
N VAL A 326 14.21 -9.06 9.32
CA VAL A 326 14.30 -9.08 7.84
C VAL A 326 15.37 -8.12 7.34
N LEU A 327 15.42 -6.90 7.87
CA LEU A 327 16.45 -5.92 7.49
C LEU A 327 17.84 -6.40 7.90
N THR A 328 17.98 -7.00 9.08
CA THR A 328 19.27 -7.58 9.52
C THR A 328 19.72 -8.70 8.58
N LEU A 329 18.82 -9.63 8.24
CA LEU A 329 19.14 -10.72 7.31
C LEU A 329 19.49 -10.17 5.92
N TRP A 330 18.72 -9.21 5.41
CA TRP A 330 18.94 -8.63 4.08
C TRP A 330 20.25 -7.83 4.02
N PHE A 331 20.65 -7.19 5.11
CA PHE A 331 21.96 -6.56 5.23
C PHE A 331 23.09 -7.57 4.96
N PHE A 332 23.06 -8.74 5.59
CA PHE A 332 24.09 -9.76 5.42
C PHE A 332 23.98 -10.52 4.09
N VAL A 333 22.78 -10.66 3.53
CA VAL A 333 22.61 -11.20 2.17
C VAL A 333 23.20 -10.25 1.13
N THR A 334 23.19 -8.95 1.37
CA THR A 334 23.79 -7.98 0.46
C THR A 334 25.29 -7.84 0.78
N PRO A 335 26.20 -7.88 -0.22
CA PRO A 335 27.64 -7.74 0.00
C PRO A 335 28.03 -6.29 0.35
N ILE A 336 27.63 -5.82 1.54
CA ILE A 336 27.95 -4.48 2.07
C ILE A 336 29.22 -4.57 2.92
N CYS A 337 29.27 -5.50 3.86
CA CYS A 337 30.39 -5.68 4.80
C CYS A 337 31.49 -6.60 4.30
N TYR A 338 31.24 -7.40 3.24
CA TYR A 338 32.22 -8.29 2.64
C TYR A 338 32.43 -7.96 1.16
N PRO A 339 33.61 -8.29 0.59
CA PRO A 339 33.86 -8.06 -0.82
C PRO A 339 33.01 -9.02 -1.63
N GLU A 340 32.66 -8.65 -2.86
CA GLU A 340 32.12 -9.62 -3.79
C GLU A 340 33.15 -10.74 -3.98
N PRO A 341 32.88 -11.96 -3.50
CA PRO A 341 33.84 -13.03 -3.61
C PRO A 341 33.97 -13.37 -5.09
N THR A 342 35.22 -13.42 -5.57
CA THR A 342 35.57 -13.99 -6.87
C THR A 342 35.13 -15.46 -6.98
N THR A 343 34.73 -16.07 -5.85
CA THR A 343 34.39 -17.48 -5.65
C THR A 343 32.92 -17.73 -5.26
N LEU A 344 32.01 -16.74 -5.32
CA LEU A 344 30.59 -17.05 -5.14
C LEU A 344 30.12 -18.01 -6.24
N PRO A 345 29.34 -19.05 -5.91
CA PRO A 345 28.71 -19.90 -6.91
C PRO A 345 27.92 -19.06 -7.92
N ALA A 346 27.97 -19.40 -9.20
CA ALA A 346 27.29 -18.66 -10.26
C ALA A 346 25.77 -18.48 -9.97
N SER A 347 25.16 -19.46 -9.31
CA SER A 347 23.76 -19.42 -8.85
C SER A 347 23.49 -18.32 -7.81
N ALA A 348 24.38 -18.16 -6.82
CA ALA A 348 24.25 -17.12 -5.80
C ALA A 348 24.39 -15.71 -6.41
N MET A 349 25.34 -15.53 -7.33
CA MET A 349 25.51 -14.27 -8.05
C MET A 349 24.29 -13.92 -8.92
N ALA A 350 23.64 -14.92 -9.54
CA ALA A 350 22.42 -14.72 -10.31
C ALA A 350 21.23 -14.22 -9.46
N ILE A 351 21.16 -14.64 -8.19
CA ILE A 351 20.15 -14.17 -7.23
C ILE A 351 20.50 -12.75 -6.77
N LEU A 352 21.75 -12.49 -6.39
CA LEU A 352 22.19 -11.17 -5.93
C LEU A 352 21.98 -10.09 -6.98
N ARG A 353 22.23 -10.37 -8.26
CA ARG A 353 21.98 -9.43 -9.36
C ARG A 353 20.51 -9.03 -9.54
N LYS A 354 19.56 -9.76 -8.93
CA LYS A 354 18.14 -9.40 -8.89
C LYS A 354 17.77 -8.54 -7.69
N ASN A 355 18.63 -8.46 -6.67
CA ASN A 355 18.40 -7.63 -5.49
C ASN A 355 18.63 -6.14 -5.85
N PRO A 356 17.60 -5.27 -5.75
CA PRO A 356 17.74 -3.85 -6.10
C PRO A 356 18.74 -3.10 -5.21
N ILE A 357 18.86 -3.49 -3.94
CA ILE A 357 19.81 -2.88 -3.00
C ILE A 357 21.25 -3.27 -3.36
N PHE A 358 21.48 -4.49 -3.86
CA PHE A 358 22.78 -4.88 -4.37
C PHE A 358 23.21 -4.03 -5.58
N VAL A 359 22.29 -3.79 -6.51
CA VAL A 359 22.55 -2.92 -7.68
C VAL A 359 22.88 -1.49 -7.24
N LEU A 360 22.18 -0.95 -6.23
CA LEU A 360 22.49 0.36 -5.64
C LEU A 360 23.87 0.38 -4.99
N VAL A 361 24.20 -0.59 -4.13
CA VAL A 361 25.50 -0.68 -3.46
C VAL A 361 26.65 -0.74 -4.48
N ARG A 362 26.51 -1.56 -5.54
CA ARG A 362 27.45 -1.61 -6.67
C ARG A 362 27.56 -0.26 -7.38
N GLY A 363 26.43 0.39 -7.66
CA GLY A 363 26.39 1.70 -8.31
C GLY A 363 27.11 2.78 -7.51
N TYR A 364 26.89 2.84 -6.19
CA TYR A 364 27.55 3.80 -5.31
C TYR A 364 29.07 3.54 -5.28
N ARG A 365 29.50 2.28 -5.19
CA ARG A 365 30.92 1.93 -5.26
C ARG A 365 31.56 2.29 -6.61
N ALA A 366 30.85 2.05 -7.72
CA ALA A 366 31.33 2.39 -9.06
C ALA A 366 31.64 3.89 -9.19
N ILE A 367 30.71 4.75 -8.74
CA ILE A 367 30.83 6.21 -8.88
C ILE A 367 31.82 6.83 -7.87
N PHE A 368 31.89 6.31 -6.64
CA PHE A 368 32.71 6.90 -5.58
C PHE A 368 34.12 6.33 -5.51
N LEU A 369 34.29 5.04 -5.82
CA LEU A 369 35.55 4.33 -5.54
C LEU A 369 36.26 3.86 -6.80
N GLU A 370 35.51 3.40 -7.80
CA GLU A 370 36.08 2.73 -8.99
C GLU A 370 36.24 3.67 -10.20
N HIS A 371 35.78 4.92 -10.10
CA HIS A 371 35.85 5.93 -11.17
C HIS A 371 35.15 5.45 -12.47
N ARG A 372 34.05 4.69 -12.33
CA ARG A 372 33.28 4.15 -13.44
C ARG A 372 31.84 4.62 -13.39
N ALA A 373 31.25 4.81 -14.57
CA ALA A 373 29.82 5.00 -14.66
C ALA A 373 29.09 3.73 -14.17
N PRO A 374 27.91 3.86 -13.55
CA PRO A 374 27.09 2.71 -13.21
C PRO A 374 26.78 1.85 -14.45
N GLU A 375 26.75 0.53 -14.28
CA GLU A 375 26.40 -0.39 -15.37
C GLU A 375 24.95 -0.13 -15.85
N LEU A 376 24.79 0.15 -17.15
CA LEU A 376 23.51 0.58 -17.72
C LEU A 376 22.38 -0.43 -17.53
N LEU A 377 22.64 -1.71 -17.84
CA LEU A 377 21.60 -2.75 -17.82
C LEU A 377 21.07 -3.03 -16.40
N PRO A 378 21.92 -3.21 -15.35
CA PRO A 378 21.43 -3.31 -13.97
C PRO A 378 20.66 -2.07 -13.52
N VAL A 379 21.14 -0.86 -13.85
CA VAL A 379 20.47 0.39 -13.47
C VAL A 379 19.11 0.50 -14.16
N MET A 380 18.98 0.17 -15.44
CA MET A 380 17.68 0.16 -16.13
C MET A 380 16.69 -0.81 -15.49
N LYS A 381 17.16 -2.02 -15.10
CA LYS A 381 16.32 -2.99 -14.37
C LYS A 381 15.90 -2.45 -13.00
N LEU A 382 16.81 -1.80 -12.29
CA LEU A 382 16.51 -1.14 -11.01
C LEU A 382 15.43 -0.07 -11.19
N TRP A 383 15.51 0.79 -12.21
CA TRP A 383 14.48 1.78 -12.52
C TRP A 383 13.12 1.15 -12.79
N LEU A 384 13.07 0.08 -13.59
CA LEU A 384 11.84 -0.65 -13.88
C LEU A 384 11.22 -1.24 -12.61
N VAL A 385 12.03 -1.95 -11.80
CA VAL A 385 11.57 -2.55 -10.55
C VAL A 385 11.11 -1.47 -9.57
N ALA A 386 11.86 -0.39 -9.43
CA ALA A 386 11.51 0.74 -8.57
C ALA A 386 10.17 1.37 -8.99
N ALA A 387 9.94 1.60 -10.29
CA ALA A 387 8.69 2.13 -10.80
C ALA A 387 7.51 1.18 -10.52
N VAL A 388 7.68 -0.12 -10.75
CA VAL A 388 6.65 -1.13 -10.46
C VAL A 388 6.32 -1.16 -8.97
N VAL A 389 7.33 -1.23 -8.10
CA VAL A 389 7.16 -1.27 -6.64
C VAL A 389 6.52 0.02 -6.12
N PHE A 390 6.92 1.18 -6.66
CA PHE A 390 6.32 2.47 -6.35
C PHE A 390 4.82 2.50 -6.65
N LEU A 391 4.45 2.11 -7.87
CA LEU A 391 3.05 2.12 -8.32
C LEU A 391 2.19 1.10 -7.57
N LEU A 392 2.69 -0.13 -7.39
CA LEU A 392 1.97 -1.19 -6.68
C LEU A 392 1.85 -0.90 -5.19
N GLY A 393 2.91 -0.39 -4.56
CA GLY A 393 2.92 0.01 -3.16
C GLY A 393 1.91 1.14 -2.88
N HIS A 394 1.89 2.16 -3.74
CA HIS A 394 0.89 3.24 -3.65
C HIS A 394 -0.53 2.71 -3.82
N ALA A 395 -0.78 1.90 -4.86
CA ALA A 395 -2.11 1.34 -5.13
C ALA A 395 -2.59 0.48 -3.94
N TRP A 396 -1.72 -0.34 -3.37
CA TRP A 396 -1.99 -1.13 -2.18
C TRP A 396 -2.41 -0.26 -0.99
N PHE A 397 -1.61 0.77 -0.67
CA PHE A 397 -1.91 1.71 0.41
C PHE A 397 -3.22 2.47 0.18
N TYR A 398 -3.43 2.98 -1.04
CA TYR A 398 -4.62 3.74 -1.40
C TYR A 398 -5.90 2.90 -1.27
N LYS A 399 -5.82 1.60 -1.59
CA LYS A 399 -6.95 0.68 -1.42
C LYS A 399 -7.27 0.43 0.05
N LEU A 400 -6.25 0.19 0.87
CA LEU A 400 -6.42 -0.20 2.27
C LEU A 400 -6.73 0.98 3.19
N ARG A 401 -6.35 2.22 2.82
CA ARG A 401 -6.55 3.40 3.67
C ARG A 401 -7.99 3.62 4.12
N LYS A 402 -8.98 3.15 3.35
CA LYS A 402 -10.41 3.26 3.67
C LYS A 402 -10.77 2.49 4.95
N SER A 403 -10.07 1.39 5.23
CA SER A 403 -10.33 0.52 6.37
C SER A 403 -9.46 0.83 7.58
N PHE A 404 -8.56 1.84 7.51
CA PHE A 404 -7.69 2.16 8.63
C PHE A 404 -8.47 2.69 9.84
N ALA A 405 -9.55 3.45 9.62
CA ALA A 405 -10.39 3.98 10.70
C ALA A 405 -11.11 2.88 11.48
N ASP A 406 -11.45 1.76 10.83
CA ASP A 406 -12.17 0.65 11.45
C ASP A 406 -11.25 -0.22 12.32
N VAL A 407 -9.94 -0.21 12.06
CA VAL A 407 -8.95 -1.08 12.72
C VAL A 407 -8.21 -0.37 13.86
N ILE A 408 -8.16 0.98 13.85
CA ILE A 408 -7.39 1.82 14.80
C ILE A 408 -8.29 2.49 15.83
#